data_AF-A0A0D1V9Z5-F1
#
_entry.id   AF-A0A0D1V9Z5-F1
#
_cell.length_a   1.000
_cell.length_b   1.000
_cell.length_c   1.000
_cell.angle_alpha   90.00
_cell.angle_beta   90.00
_cell.angle_gamma   90.00
#
_symmetry.space_group_name_H-M   'P 1'
#
loop_
_entity.id
_entity.type
_entity.pdbx_description
1 polymer ?
#
loop_
_entity_poly.entity_id
_entity_poly.type
_entity_poly.pdbx_seq_one_letter_code
_entity_poly.pdbx_strand_id
1 'polypeptide(L)' 'MASEITFKSKDELTAFIVNEVINTTEALEILGCSRQNLNDLIKRKVITPIKELPRDRLFYKSDILKRKEQVEKRKR' A
#
# COMPACT_ATOMS: atom_id res chain seq x y z
N MET A 1 17.93 -12.70 1.81
CA MET A 1 18.52 -11.78 2.80
C MET A 1 17.37 -11.07 3.48
N ALA A 2 17.03 -11.47 4.72
CA ALA A 2 16.06 -10.75 5.53
C ALA A 2 16.81 -9.57 6.15
N SER A 3 16.62 -8.37 5.61
CA SER A 3 17.11 -7.14 6.22
C SER A 3 16.31 -6.89 7.49
N GLU A 4 16.93 -7.11 8.64
CA GLU A 4 16.35 -6.85 9.95
C GLU A 4 16.17 -5.34 10.12
N ILE A 5 14.93 -4.87 10.04
CA ILE A 5 14.62 -3.47 10.31
C ILE A 5 14.61 -3.28 11.83
N THR A 6 15.70 -2.73 12.36
CA THR A 6 15.87 -2.46 13.79
C THR A 6 15.53 -1.00 14.06
N PHE A 7 14.39 -0.77 14.70
CA PHE A 7 13.96 0.56 15.12
C PHE A 7 14.49 0.87 16.52
N LYS A 8 15.14 2.01 16.71
CA LYS A 8 15.72 2.39 18.01
C LYS A 8 14.70 2.94 18.99
N SER A 9 13.55 3.39 18.50
CA SER A 9 12.49 4.01 19.31
C SER A 9 11.13 3.89 18.66
N LYS A 10 10.08 3.93 19.48
CA LYS A 10 8.68 3.90 19.02
C LYS A 10 8.35 5.05 18.06
N ASP A 11 9.00 6.20 18.24
CA ASP A 11 8.84 7.38 17.37
C ASP A 11 9.34 7.11 15.95
N GLU A 12 10.54 6.54 15.81
CA GLU A 12 11.13 6.17 14.51
C GLU A 12 10.28 5.12 13.79
N LEU A 13 9.77 4.12 14.52
CA LEU A 13 8.82 3.14 13.98
C LEU A 13 7.53 3.81 13.50
N THR A 14 7.00 4.77 14.29
CA THR A 14 5.76 5.48 13.95
C THR A 14 5.98 6.35 12.71
N ALA A 15 7.09 7.07 12.61
CA ALA A 15 7.44 7.89 11.46
C ALA A 15 7.61 7.04 10.19
N PHE A 16 8.22 5.86 10.31
CA PHE A 16 8.33 4.90 9.21
C PHE A 16 6.96 4.41 8.76
N ILE A 17 6.12 3.96 9.69
CA ILE A 17 4.76 3.51 9.38
C ILE A 17 3.97 4.64 8.71
N VAL A 18 4.00 5.86 9.24
CA VAL A 18 3.23 6.98 8.67
C VAL A 18 3.72 7.37 7.26
N ASN A 19 5.01 7.20 6.95
CA ASN A 19 5.54 7.50 5.61
C ASN A 19 5.33 6.37 4.59
N GLU A 20 5.48 5.12 5.03
CA GLU A 20 5.47 3.95 4.16
C GLU A 20 4.11 3.24 4.11
N VAL A 21 3.23 3.48 5.07
CA VAL A 21 1.88 2.92 5.13
C VAL A 21 0.86 3.99 4.81
N ILE A 22 0.01 3.69 3.84
CA ILE A 22 -1.04 4.58 3.37
C ILE A 22 -2.40 3.93 3.53
N ASN A 23 -3.44 4.74 3.68
CA ASN A 23 -4.80 4.26 3.81
C ASN A 23 -5.46 3.99 2.44
N THR A 24 -6.72 3.55 2.46
CA THR A 24 -7.48 3.27 1.23
C THR A 24 -7.62 4.50 0.35
N THR A 25 -7.89 5.67 0.94
CA THR A 25 -8.11 6.92 0.20
C THR A 25 -6.83 7.35 -0.53
N GLU A 26 -5.71 7.38 0.17
CA GLU A 26 -4.40 7.71 -0.41
C GLU A 26 -4.00 6.71 -1.50
N ALA A 27 -4.26 5.41 -1.29
CA ALA A 27 -4.00 4.40 -2.30
C ALA A 27 -4.82 4.61 -3.58
N LEU A 28 -6.07 5.06 -3.46
CA LEU A 28 -6.93 5.38 -4.60
C LEU A 28 -6.43 6.61 -5.35
N GLU A 29 -5.97 7.64 -4.63
CA GLU A 29 -5.36 8.84 -5.23
C GLU A 29 -4.09 8.49 -6.01
N ILE A 30 -3.21 7.68 -5.42
CA ILE A 30 -1.96 7.25 -6.09
C ILE A 30 -2.27 6.43 -7.34
N LEU A 31 -3.17 5.45 -7.24
CA LEU A 31 -3.55 4.60 -8.37
C LEU A 31 -4.44 5.31 -9.39
N GLY A 32 -5.06 6.43 -9.01
CA GLY A 32 -6.07 7.12 -9.82
C GLY A 32 -7.24 6.20 -10.19
N CYS A 33 -7.64 5.29 -9.30
CA CYS A 33 -8.66 4.29 -9.58
C CYS A 33 -9.81 4.31 -8.56
N SER A 34 -10.95 3.75 -8.95
CA SER A 34 -12.14 3.66 -8.11
C SER A 34 -12.00 2.58 -7.03
N ARG A 35 -12.73 2.73 -5.89
CA ARG A 35 -12.77 1.72 -4.79
C ARG A 35 -13.06 0.31 -5.27
N GLN A 36 -13.94 0.15 -6.25
CA GLN A 36 -14.26 -1.16 -6.82
C GLN A 36 -13.02 -1.82 -7.42
N ASN A 37 -12.21 -1.05 -8.15
CA ASN A 37 -11.00 -1.55 -8.78
C ASN A 37 -9.97 -1.96 -7.73
N LEU A 38 -9.79 -1.16 -6.68
CA LEU A 38 -8.95 -1.53 -5.54
C LEU A 38 -9.43 -2.83 -4.87
N ASN A 39 -10.73 -2.97 -4.65
CA ASN A 39 -11.28 -4.18 -4.03
C ASN A 39 -11.08 -5.42 -4.92
N ASP A 40 -11.16 -5.26 -6.24
CA ASP A 40 -10.86 -6.31 -7.20
C ASP A 40 -9.36 -6.68 -7.17
N LEU A 41 -8.46 -5.69 -7.06
CA LEU A 41 -7.02 -5.93 -6.89
C LEU A 41 -6.70 -6.71 -5.61
N ILE A 42 -7.42 -6.44 -4.52
CA ILE A 42 -7.30 -7.18 -3.25
C ILE A 42 -7.81 -8.62 -3.44
N LYS A 43 -8.98 -8.80 -4.08
CA LYS A 43 -9.51 -10.14 -4.39
C LYS A 43 -8.55 -10.97 -5.25
N ARG A 44 -7.90 -10.34 -6.23
CA ARG A 44 -6.89 -10.96 -7.09
C ARG A 44 -5.54 -11.18 -6.39
N LYS A 45 -5.41 -10.81 -5.10
CA LYS A 45 -4.16 -10.83 -4.32
C LYS A 45 -3.02 -10.06 -4.99
N VAL A 46 -3.35 -9.05 -5.78
CA VAL A 46 -2.37 -8.17 -6.43
C VAL A 46 -1.87 -7.12 -5.44
N ILE A 47 -2.78 -6.61 -4.61
CA ILE A 47 -2.47 -5.71 -3.50
C ILE A 47 -2.90 -6.42 -2.22
N THR A 48 -2.00 -6.48 -1.24
CA THR A 48 -2.32 -7.09 0.06
C THR A 48 -2.37 -6.00 1.13
N PRO A 49 -3.51 -5.81 1.82
CA PRO A 49 -3.56 -4.90 2.96
C PRO A 49 -2.65 -5.42 4.08
N ILE A 50 -1.87 -4.52 4.67
CA ILE A 50 -1.09 -4.79 5.87
C ILE A 50 -2.02 -5.02 7.05
N LYS A 51 -3.10 -4.22 7.12
CA LYS A 51 -4.08 -4.27 8.18
C LYS A 51 -5.46 -3.96 7.65
N GLU A 52 -6.40 -4.83 7.96
CA GLU A 52 -7.80 -4.63 7.64
C GLU A 52 -8.54 -4.08 8.86
N LEU A 53 -9.18 -2.93 8.66
CA LEU A 53 -10.07 -2.29 9.62
C LEU A 53 -11.51 -2.42 9.07
N PRO A 54 -12.54 -2.32 9.92
CA PRO A 54 -13.93 -2.48 9.47
C PRO A 54 -14.40 -1.42 8.46
N ARG A 55 -13.74 -0.25 8.41
CA ARG A 55 -14.08 0.84 7.47
C ARG A 55 -12.92 1.25 6.56
N ASP A 56 -11.71 0.77 6.83
CA ASP A 56 -10.51 1.18 6.09
C ASP A 56 -9.50 0.04 6.00
N ARG A 57 -8.48 0.20 5.18
CA ARG A 57 -7.40 -0.75 4.99
C ARG A 57 -6.11 0.01 4.83
N LEU A 58 -5.07 -0.51 5.47
CA LEU A 58 -3.73 0.04 5.39
C LEU A 58 -2.91 -0.77 4.39
N PHE A 59 -2.15 -0.09 3.55
CA PHE A 59 -1.37 -0.64 2.45
C PHE A 59 0.05 -0.10 2.49
N TYR A 60 1.02 -0.88 1.99
CA TYR A 60 2.35 -0.35 1.78
C TYR A 60 2.35 0.54 0.54
N LYS A 61 2.82 1.77 0.70
CA LYS A 61 3.03 2.73 -0.39
C LYS A 61 3.86 2.12 -1.53
N SER A 62 4.91 1.40 -1.18
CA SER A 62 5.76 0.67 -2.13
C SER A 62 4.99 -0.34 -2.99
N ASP A 63 4.01 -1.04 -2.42
CA ASP A 63 3.19 -2.03 -3.14
C ASP A 63 2.25 -1.33 -4.14
N ILE A 64 1.63 -0.24 -3.70
CA ILE A 64 0.74 0.58 -4.51
C ILE A 64 1.48 1.26 -5.67
N LEU A 65 2.68 1.83 -5.43
CA LEU A 65 3.52 2.41 -6.49
C LEU A 65 3.95 1.36 -7.50
N LYS A 66 4.44 0.19 -7.04
CA LYS A 66 4.81 -0.92 -7.95
C LYS A 66 3.63 -1.30 -8.82
N ARG A 67 2.41 -1.34 -8.27
CA ARG A 67 1.21 -1.64 -9.04
C ARG A 67 0.93 -0.55 -10.08
N LYS A 68 1.00 0.73 -9.73
CA LYS A 68 0.84 1.84 -10.68
C LYS A 68 1.81 1.71 -11.85
N GLU A 69 3.08 1.47 -11.55
CA GLU A 69 4.13 1.31 -12.57
C GLU A 69 3.87 0.11 -13.49
N GLN A 70 3.41 -1.02 -12.94
CA GLN A 70 3.05 -2.21 -13.72
C GLN A 70 1.88 -1.96 -14.69
N VAL A 71 0.90 -1.16 -14.27
CA VAL A 71 -0.23 -0.78 -15.14
C VAL A 71 0.23 0.12 -16.28
N GLU A 72 1.09 1.10 -15.99
CA GLU A 72 1.66 1.99 -17.00
C GLU A 72 2.54 1.22 -18.00
N LYS A 73 3.35 0.27 -17.52
CA LYS A 73 4.18 -0.59 -18.38
C LYS A 73 3.37 -1.48 -19.33
N ARG A 74 2.16 -1.88 -18.95
CA ARG A 74 1.27 -2.70 -19.82
C ARG A 74 0.55 -1.91 -20.89
N LYS A 75 0.53 -0.58 -20.80
CA LYS A 75 -0.08 0.30 -21.80
C LYS A 75 0.90 0.72 -22.91
N ARG A 76 2.19 0.44 -22.76
CA ARG A 76 3.23 0.62 -23.77
C ARG A 76 3.49 -0.68 -24.52
#